data_AF-A0A813TQL1-F1
#
_entry.id   AF-A0A813TQL1-F1
#
_cell.length_a   1.000
_cell.length_b   1.000
_cell.length_c   1.000
_cell.angle_alpha   90.00
_cell.angle_beta   90.00
_cell.angle_gamma   90.00
#
_symmetry.space_group_name_H-M   'P 1'
#
loop_
_entity.id
_entity.type
_entity.pdbx_description
1 polymer ?
#
loop_
_entity_poly.entity_id
_entity_poly.type
_entity_poly.pdbx_seq_one_letter_code
_entity_poly.pdbx_strand_id
1 'polypeptide(L)'
;MAAMLVRSALSCSSRSLILFTFGCTLAVVLMTFQYEHKLLLFNSPRLMLTLPALSLISVCGLGAVLVDLLYPMLVTSIDQTSMSADNDDTMQKSRICKSLVIFVGINHLCAKITFQSDLHFSITVVCLCIAFWWWFDRSIIGFTFSSIVSFILTMITEILLRAGALEYTNSDFYLKTCVPCLTFAGAILIIQITKLLSRDNQSLTSSSQIEQEHIKNE
;
A
#
# COMPACT_ATOMS: atom_id res chain seq x y z
N MET A 1 17.62 -28.64 -4.99
CA MET A 1 16.23 -28.13 -5.07
C MET A 1 15.71 -27.62 -3.72
N ALA A 2 15.71 -28.42 -2.65
CA ALA A 2 15.21 -27.99 -1.33
C ALA A 2 15.96 -26.77 -0.74
N ALA A 3 17.28 -26.70 -0.85
CA ALA A 3 18.07 -25.55 -0.38
C ALA A 3 17.80 -24.25 -1.17
N MET A 4 17.49 -24.36 -2.48
CA MET A 4 17.06 -23.22 -3.30
C MET A 4 15.65 -22.75 -2.93
N LEU A 5 14.72 -23.68 -2.66
CA LEU A 5 13.36 -23.39 -2.20
C LEU A 5 13.36 -22.76 -0.80
N VAL A 6 14.24 -23.21 0.10
CA VAL A 6 14.40 -22.63 1.45
C VAL A 6 15.03 -21.23 1.39
N ARG A 7 16.04 -21.00 0.55
CA ARG A 7 16.62 -19.65 0.35
C ARG A 7 15.63 -18.66 -0.28
N SER A 8 14.86 -19.11 -1.28
CA SER A 8 13.81 -18.27 -1.87
C SER A 8 12.66 -18.01 -0.87
N ALA A 9 12.28 -18.98 -0.05
CA ALA A 9 11.33 -18.78 1.06
C ALA A 9 11.85 -17.82 2.15
N LEU A 10 13.15 -17.88 2.52
CA LEU A 10 13.76 -16.94 3.47
C LEU A 10 13.79 -15.51 2.91
N SER A 11 14.17 -15.34 1.63
CA SER A 11 14.15 -14.02 0.97
C SER A 11 12.72 -13.45 0.87
N CYS A 12 11.72 -14.31 0.64
CA CYS A 12 10.32 -13.95 0.63
C CYS A 12 9.85 -13.46 2.01
N SER A 13 10.28 -14.13 3.09
CA SER A 13 9.94 -13.73 4.47
C SER A 13 10.47 -12.34 4.83
N SER A 14 11.71 -12.01 4.45
CA SER A 14 12.28 -10.68 4.70
C SER A 14 11.56 -9.57 3.91
N ARG A 15 11.21 -9.83 2.63
CA ARG A 15 10.46 -8.91 1.79
C ARG A 15 9.07 -8.61 2.37
N SER A 16 8.35 -9.65 2.77
CA SER A 16 7.02 -9.48 3.37
C SER A 16 7.10 -8.78 4.73
N LEU A 17 8.17 -8.97 5.51
CA LEU A 17 8.38 -8.22 6.76
C LEU A 17 8.60 -6.72 6.52
N ILE A 18 9.39 -6.37 5.50
CA ILE A 18 9.61 -4.96 5.09
C ILE A 18 8.27 -4.34 4.64
N LEU A 19 7.48 -5.06 3.86
CA LEU A 19 6.17 -4.56 3.43
C LEU A 19 5.16 -4.46 4.57
N PHE A 20 5.17 -5.41 5.50
CA PHE A 20 4.31 -5.38 6.69
C PHE A 20 4.61 -4.16 7.55
N THR A 21 5.90 -3.93 7.84
CA THR A 21 6.34 -2.76 8.63
C THR A 21 6.05 -1.45 7.91
N PHE A 22 6.24 -1.38 6.59
CA PHE A 22 5.88 -0.22 5.78
C PHE A 22 4.36 0.03 5.79
N GLY A 23 3.54 -1.00 5.62
CA GLY A 23 2.07 -0.93 5.69
C GLY A 23 1.57 -0.44 7.06
N CYS A 24 2.14 -0.95 8.14
CA CYS A 24 1.87 -0.46 9.50
C CYS A 24 2.26 1.00 9.67
N THR A 25 3.41 1.41 9.12
CA THR A 25 3.88 2.81 9.18
C THR A 25 2.93 3.75 8.45
N LEU A 26 2.50 3.40 7.24
CA LEU A 26 1.49 4.18 6.51
C LEU A 26 0.18 4.29 7.28
N ALA A 27 -0.28 3.19 7.88
CA ALA A 27 -1.50 3.18 8.69
C ALA A 27 -1.39 4.12 9.90
N VAL A 28 -0.24 4.13 10.58
CA VAL A 28 0.02 5.07 11.68
C VAL A 28 0.00 6.51 11.18
N VAL A 29 0.65 6.82 10.04
CA VAL A 29 0.64 8.17 9.45
C VAL A 29 -0.80 8.61 9.13
N LEU A 30 -1.58 7.74 8.49
CA LEU A 30 -3.00 7.99 8.22
C LEU A 30 -3.78 8.32 9.51
N MET A 31 -3.59 7.50 10.53
CA MET A 31 -4.23 7.65 11.84
C MET A 31 -3.84 8.95 12.55
N THR A 32 -2.56 9.31 12.55
CA THR A 32 -2.07 10.53 13.20
C THR A 32 -2.70 11.78 12.58
N PHE A 33 -2.77 11.86 11.25
CA PHE A 33 -3.44 13.00 10.60
C PHE A 33 -4.93 13.04 10.90
N GLN A 34 -5.62 11.90 10.91
CA GLN A 34 -7.05 11.85 11.21
C GLN A 34 -7.35 12.17 12.68
N TYR A 35 -6.43 11.85 13.60
CA TYR A 35 -6.52 12.21 15.01
C TYR A 35 -6.33 13.71 15.25
N GLU A 36 -5.28 14.32 14.67
CA GLU A 36 -4.99 15.76 14.81
C GLU A 36 -6.15 16.64 14.32
N HIS A 37 -6.83 16.21 13.26
CA HIS A 37 -7.98 16.92 12.70
C HIS A 37 -9.34 16.54 13.34
N LYS A 38 -9.33 15.76 14.44
CA LYS A 38 -10.51 15.29 15.19
C LYS A 38 -11.52 14.48 14.36
N LEU A 39 -11.08 13.89 13.25
CA LEU A 39 -11.94 13.13 12.33
C LEU A 39 -12.20 11.71 12.81
N LEU A 40 -11.24 11.12 13.53
CA LEU A 40 -11.37 9.84 14.23
C LEU A 40 -11.34 10.08 15.74
N LEU A 41 -12.50 9.91 16.39
CA LEU A 41 -12.56 9.85 17.85
C LEU A 41 -12.69 8.38 18.23
N PHE A 42 -11.67 7.86 18.93
CA PHE A 42 -11.83 6.60 19.62
C PHE A 42 -12.80 6.84 20.78
N ASN A 43 -13.93 6.12 20.77
CA ASN A 43 -15.05 6.19 21.73
C ASN A 43 -14.62 6.04 23.22
N SER A 44 -13.34 5.80 23.53
CA SER A 44 -12.84 5.83 24.90
C SER A 44 -11.35 6.18 25.04
N PRO A 45 -10.98 7.12 25.94
CA PRO A 45 -9.58 7.55 26.16
C PRO A 45 -8.68 6.47 26.78
N ARG A 46 -9.25 5.34 27.26
CA ARG A 46 -8.50 4.20 27.81
C ARG A 46 -8.30 3.05 26.81
N LEU A 47 -8.94 3.13 25.63
CA LEU A 47 -8.86 2.12 24.57
C LEU A 47 -8.13 2.64 23.32
N MET A 48 -7.44 3.78 23.44
CA MET A 48 -6.73 4.47 22.37
C MET A 48 -5.54 3.64 21.81
N LEU A 49 -5.13 2.56 22.47
CA LEU A 49 -3.91 1.83 22.11
C LEU A 49 -3.99 0.29 22.04
N THR A 50 -5.13 -0.38 22.29
CA THR A 50 -5.06 -1.85 22.53
C THR A 50 -5.87 -2.76 21.62
N LEU A 51 -7.04 -2.37 21.11
CA LEU A 51 -7.85 -3.28 20.27
C LEU A 51 -8.24 -2.69 18.91
N PRO A 52 -9.04 -1.61 18.79
CA PRO A 52 -9.51 -1.15 17.48
C PRO A 52 -8.42 -0.55 16.58
N ALA A 53 -7.58 0.32 17.16
CA ALA A 53 -6.48 0.96 16.45
C ALA A 53 -5.44 -0.08 15.99
N LEU A 54 -5.12 -1.04 16.87
CA LEU A 54 -4.21 -2.13 16.56
C LEU A 54 -4.78 -3.09 15.50
N SER A 55 -6.10 -3.36 15.55
CA SER A 55 -6.77 -4.14 14.51
C SER A 55 -6.67 -3.45 13.15
N LEU A 56 -6.87 -2.13 13.07
CA LEU A 56 -6.79 -1.43 11.78
C LEU A 56 -5.34 -1.32 11.26
N ILE A 57 -4.37 -1.06 12.13
CA ILE A 57 -2.93 -1.09 11.79
C ILE A 57 -2.54 -2.49 11.29
N SER A 58 -2.98 -3.54 11.99
CA SER A 58 -2.73 -4.94 11.62
C SER A 58 -3.37 -5.30 10.29
N VAL A 59 -4.60 -4.84 10.03
CA VAL A 59 -5.29 -5.06 8.74
C VAL A 59 -4.53 -4.39 7.59
N CYS A 60 -4.01 -3.17 7.76
CA CYS A 60 -3.18 -2.53 6.75
C CYS A 60 -1.85 -3.27 6.50
N GLY A 61 -1.18 -3.71 7.56
CA GLY A 61 0.05 -4.52 7.46
C GLY A 61 -0.19 -5.86 6.77
N LEU A 62 -1.24 -6.60 7.16
CA LEU A 62 -1.65 -7.86 6.53
C LEU A 62 -2.09 -7.65 5.09
N GLY A 63 -2.79 -6.56 4.79
CA GLY A 63 -3.15 -6.16 3.43
C GLY A 63 -1.91 -5.97 2.56
N ALA A 64 -0.85 -5.35 3.08
CA ALA A 64 0.41 -5.18 2.36
C ALA A 64 1.07 -6.53 2.04
N VAL A 65 1.11 -7.46 3.01
CA VAL A 65 1.63 -8.83 2.80
C VAL A 65 0.78 -9.61 1.80
N LEU A 66 -0.55 -9.46 1.85
CA LEU A 66 -1.46 -10.10 0.91
C LEU A 66 -1.22 -9.58 -0.52
N VAL A 67 -1.06 -8.27 -0.69
CA VAL A 67 -0.69 -7.65 -1.97
C VAL A 67 0.66 -8.19 -2.46
N ASP A 68 1.66 -8.27 -1.59
CA ASP A 68 3.01 -8.78 -1.91
C ASP A 68 3.02 -10.23 -2.42
N LEU A 69 2.12 -11.06 -1.88
CA LEU A 69 2.00 -12.48 -2.21
C LEU A 69 1.09 -12.69 -3.43
N LEU A 70 0.02 -11.92 -3.54
CA LEU A 70 -1.01 -12.10 -4.57
C LEU A 70 -0.59 -11.43 -5.89
N TYR A 71 0.12 -10.30 -5.85
CA TYR A 71 0.59 -9.58 -7.04
C TYR A 71 1.46 -10.46 -7.97
N PRO A 72 2.48 -11.20 -7.49
CA PRO A 72 3.27 -12.11 -8.33
C PRO A 72 2.42 -13.20 -8.98
N MET A 73 1.38 -13.70 -8.29
CA MET A 73 0.52 -14.78 -8.79
C MET A 73 -0.33 -14.31 -9.98
N LEU A 74 -0.88 -13.09 -9.92
CA LEU A 74 -1.67 -12.51 -11.01
C LEU A 74 -0.81 -12.06 -12.20
N VAL A 75 0.47 -11.79 -11.97
CA VAL A 75 1.40 -11.17 -12.94
C VAL A 75 2.39 -12.20 -13.51
N THR A 76 2.05 -13.48 -13.48
CA THR A 76 2.90 -14.55 -14.02
C THR A 76 2.97 -14.60 -15.56
N SER A 77 2.01 -14.00 -16.28
CA SER A 77 1.88 -14.22 -17.74
C SER A 77 1.83 -12.97 -18.63
N ILE A 78 1.69 -11.74 -18.09
CA ILE A 78 1.31 -10.56 -18.90
C ILE A 78 2.30 -9.37 -18.82
N ASP A 79 3.19 -9.29 -17.81
CA ASP A 79 3.96 -8.06 -17.51
C ASP A 79 5.48 -8.14 -17.74
N GLN A 80 6.02 -9.26 -18.26
CA GLN A 80 7.46 -9.34 -18.63
C GLN A 80 7.87 -8.23 -19.63
N THR A 81 6.90 -7.71 -20.40
CA THR A 81 7.08 -6.65 -21.39
C THR A 81 7.04 -5.22 -20.83
N SER A 82 6.36 -4.94 -19.70
CA SER A 82 6.39 -3.60 -19.07
C SER A 82 7.47 -3.47 -18.00
N MET A 83 7.87 -4.59 -17.39
CA MET A 83 9.00 -4.66 -16.45
C MET A 83 10.36 -4.33 -17.08
N SER A 84 10.52 -4.53 -18.39
CA SER A 84 11.78 -4.40 -19.15
C SER A 84 12.12 -2.97 -19.62
N ALA A 85 11.27 -1.97 -19.35
CA ALA A 85 11.46 -0.60 -19.86
C ALA A 85 12.09 0.37 -18.84
N ASP A 86 12.32 -0.07 -17.60
CA ASP A 86 12.77 0.79 -16.50
C ASP A 86 14.11 0.28 -15.94
N ASN A 87 15.18 0.51 -16.72
CA ASN A 87 16.53 -0.05 -16.51
C ASN A 87 17.34 0.59 -15.36
N ASP A 88 16.74 1.44 -14.51
CA ASP A 88 17.46 2.08 -13.41
C ASP A 88 16.67 2.00 -12.09
N ASP A 89 17.22 1.26 -11.13
CA ASP A 89 16.69 1.13 -9.77
C ASP A 89 16.55 2.50 -9.08
N THR A 90 17.39 3.47 -9.45
CA THR A 90 17.36 4.84 -8.94
C THR A 90 16.08 5.56 -9.37
N MET A 91 15.66 5.37 -10.63
CA MET A 91 14.45 5.96 -11.17
C MET A 91 13.19 5.37 -10.52
N GLN A 92 13.17 4.05 -10.30
CA GLN A 92 12.07 3.39 -9.60
C GLN A 92 11.93 3.87 -8.15
N LYS A 93 13.05 3.94 -7.41
CA LYS A 93 13.08 4.49 -6.04
C LYS A 93 12.60 5.95 -6.00
N SER A 94 12.98 6.76 -6.99
CA SER A 94 12.51 8.15 -7.13
C SER A 94 10.99 8.22 -7.35
N ARG A 95 10.44 7.35 -8.19
CA ARG A 95 8.98 7.27 -8.43
C ARG A 95 8.22 6.88 -7.17
N ILE A 96 8.72 5.90 -6.42
CA ILE A 96 8.14 5.48 -5.13
C ILE A 96 8.15 6.65 -4.13
N CYS A 97 9.28 7.35 -4.01
CA CYS A 97 9.38 8.52 -3.10
C CYS A 97 8.39 9.62 -3.49
N LYS A 98 8.28 9.96 -4.78
CA LYS A 98 7.29 10.93 -5.28
C LYS A 98 5.85 10.47 -4.99
N SER A 99 5.56 9.19 -5.22
CA SER A 99 4.24 8.60 -4.95
C SER A 99 3.89 8.66 -3.46
N LEU A 100 4.85 8.38 -2.57
CA LEU A 100 4.70 8.49 -1.12
C LEU A 100 4.42 9.93 -0.68
N VAL A 101 5.17 10.91 -1.19
CA VAL A 101 4.96 12.33 -0.85
C VAL A 101 3.57 12.79 -1.28
N ILE A 102 3.14 12.42 -2.49
CA ILE A 102 1.79 12.76 -2.97
C ILE A 102 0.72 12.05 -2.15
N PHE A 103 0.93 10.78 -1.77
CA PHE A 103 0.01 10.05 -0.88
C PHE A 103 -0.18 10.76 0.46
N VAL A 104 0.91 11.16 1.12
CA VAL A 104 0.84 11.92 2.38
C VAL A 104 0.13 13.27 2.17
N GLY A 105 0.41 13.93 1.03
CA GLY A 105 -0.28 15.16 0.64
C GLY A 105 -1.78 14.98 0.47
N ILE A 106 -2.22 13.92 -0.22
CA ILE A 106 -3.65 13.56 -0.36
C ILE A 106 -4.25 13.29 1.01
N ASN A 107 -3.58 12.51 1.88
CA ASN A 107 -4.08 12.25 3.23
C ASN A 107 -4.29 13.53 4.05
N HIS A 108 -3.31 14.44 4.02
CA HIS A 108 -3.45 15.74 4.67
C HIS A 108 -4.58 16.58 4.04
N LEU A 109 -4.73 16.52 2.71
CA LEU A 109 -5.82 17.17 1.98
C LEU A 109 -7.19 16.65 2.42
N CYS A 110 -7.34 15.33 2.53
CA CYS A 110 -8.54 14.65 2.98
C CYS A 110 -8.90 15.04 4.43
N ALA A 111 -7.89 15.25 5.27
CA ALA A 111 -8.11 15.65 6.66
C ALA A 111 -8.45 17.15 6.81
N LYS A 112 -7.96 18.00 5.90
CA LYS A 112 -8.06 19.46 6.01
C LYS A 112 -9.17 20.09 5.17
N ILE A 113 -9.48 19.56 3.99
CA ILE A 113 -10.43 20.22 3.11
C ILE A 113 -11.87 19.90 3.50
N THR A 114 -12.58 20.93 3.95
CA THR A 114 -14.03 20.99 3.99
C THR A 114 -14.52 21.73 2.73
N PHE A 115 -15.04 20.99 1.75
CA PHE A 115 -15.72 21.64 0.62
C PHE A 115 -17.13 22.07 1.05
N GLN A 116 -17.67 23.11 0.41
CA GLN A 116 -19.07 23.50 0.59
C GLN A 116 -20.07 22.56 -0.10
N SER A 117 -19.60 21.69 -0.99
CA SER A 117 -20.45 20.79 -1.76
C SER A 117 -19.83 19.40 -1.87
N ASP A 118 -20.58 18.42 -1.38
CA ASP A 118 -20.25 17.00 -1.35
C ASP A 118 -19.88 16.43 -2.74
N LEU A 119 -20.54 16.92 -3.79
CA LEU A 119 -20.28 16.52 -5.18
C LEU A 119 -18.89 16.96 -5.68
N HIS A 120 -18.47 18.19 -5.40
CA HIS A 120 -17.17 18.70 -5.83
C HIS A 120 -16.02 17.91 -5.19
N PHE A 121 -16.21 17.50 -3.94
CA PHE A 121 -15.24 16.68 -3.24
C PHE A 121 -15.10 15.30 -3.85
N SER A 122 -16.21 14.60 -4.10
CA SER A 122 -16.20 13.27 -4.71
C SER A 122 -15.55 13.28 -6.10
N ILE A 123 -15.87 14.27 -6.93
CA ILE A 123 -15.23 14.45 -8.25
C ILE A 123 -13.72 14.65 -8.10
N THR A 124 -13.30 15.51 -7.16
CA THR A 124 -11.86 15.76 -6.91
C THR A 124 -11.15 14.48 -6.50
N VAL A 125 -11.76 13.68 -5.63
CA VAL A 125 -11.22 12.39 -5.18
C VAL A 125 -11.07 11.40 -6.34
N VAL A 126 -12.08 11.29 -7.21
CA VAL A 126 -12.01 10.44 -8.41
C VAL A 126 -10.89 10.92 -9.35
N CYS A 127 -10.80 12.23 -9.58
CA CYS A 127 -9.73 12.82 -10.38
C CYS A 127 -8.35 12.52 -9.78
N LEU A 128 -8.19 12.57 -8.45
CA LEU A 128 -6.95 12.21 -7.77
C LEU A 128 -6.59 10.74 -7.98
N CYS A 129 -7.54 9.81 -7.86
CA CYS A 129 -7.29 8.38 -8.14
C CYS A 129 -6.82 8.14 -9.57
N ILE A 130 -7.48 8.78 -10.56
CA ILE A 130 -7.12 8.66 -11.98
C ILE A 130 -5.73 9.28 -12.23
N ALA A 131 -5.46 10.46 -11.68
CA ALA A 131 -4.16 11.13 -11.79
C ALA A 131 -3.05 10.29 -11.17
N PHE A 132 -3.29 9.69 -9.99
CA PHE A 132 -2.32 8.85 -9.30
C PHE A 132 -2.00 7.59 -10.10
N TRP A 133 -3.02 6.95 -10.68
CA TRP A 133 -2.82 5.81 -11.57
C TRP A 133 -2.03 6.19 -12.83
N TRP A 134 -2.42 7.27 -13.49
CA TRP A 134 -1.79 7.73 -14.73
C TRP A 134 -0.32 8.11 -14.54
N TRP A 135 0.02 8.76 -13.42
CA TRP A 135 1.37 9.27 -13.17
C TRP A 135 2.34 8.17 -12.73
N PHE A 136 1.89 7.18 -11.94
CA PHE A 136 2.81 6.28 -11.25
C PHE A 136 2.84 4.84 -11.76
N ASP A 137 1.69 4.23 -12.05
CA ASP A 137 1.64 2.80 -12.34
C ASP A 137 1.35 2.53 -13.82
N ARG A 138 0.57 3.38 -14.52
CA ARG A 138 0.13 3.28 -15.95
C ARG A 138 -0.40 1.89 -16.37
N SER A 139 -0.48 0.95 -15.44
CA SER A 139 -0.71 -0.46 -15.66
C SER A 139 -2.16 -0.78 -15.32
N ILE A 140 -2.83 -1.44 -16.24
CA ILE A 140 -4.25 -1.81 -16.10
C ILE A 140 -4.42 -2.90 -15.04
N ILE A 141 -3.44 -3.82 -14.91
CA ILE A 141 -3.47 -4.89 -13.91
C ILE A 141 -3.32 -4.32 -12.50
N GLY A 142 -2.38 -3.38 -12.30
CA GLY A 142 -2.15 -2.74 -11.01
C GLY A 142 -3.31 -1.84 -10.60
N PHE A 143 -3.95 -1.15 -11.54
CA PHE A 143 -5.20 -0.40 -11.30
C PHE A 143 -6.32 -1.29 -10.81
N THR A 144 -6.61 -2.36 -11.56
CA THR A 144 -7.74 -3.25 -11.26
C THR A 144 -7.52 -3.95 -9.93
N PHE A 145 -6.30 -4.43 -9.69
CA PHE A 145 -5.93 -5.07 -8.44
C PHE A 145 -6.05 -4.12 -7.24
N SER A 146 -5.52 -2.90 -7.37
CA SER A 146 -5.63 -1.88 -6.31
C SER A 146 -7.08 -1.50 -6.04
N SER A 147 -7.92 -1.40 -7.08
CA SER A 147 -9.34 -1.12 -6.94
C SER A 147 -10.06 -2.20 -6.13
N ILE A 148 -9.81 -3.48 -6.42
CA ILE A 148 -10.39 -4.61 -5.68
C ILE A 148 -9.94 -4.60 -4.21
N VAL A 149 -8.64 -4.44 -3.96
CA VAL A 149 -8.09 -4.39 -2.58
C VAL A 149 -8.68 -3.23 -1.80
N SER A 150 -8.82 -2.06 -2.43
CA SER A 150 -9.38 -0.87 -1.78
C SER A 150 -10.85 -1.04 -1.44
N PHE A 151 -11.62 -1.68 -2.32
CA PHE A 151 -13.02 -1.99 -2.05
C PHE A 151 -13.15 -2.93 -0.86
N ILE A 152 -12.36 -4.01 -0.80
CA ILE A 152 -12.35 -4.94 0.33
C ILE A 152 -11.94 -4.23 1.63
N LEU A 153 -10.89 -3.42 1.59
CA LEU A 153 -10.37 -2.73 2.77
C LEU A 153 -11.36 -1.67 3.29
N THR A 154 -12.05 -0.99 2.38
CA THR A 154 -13.14 -0.06 2.72
C THR A 154 -14.32 -0.81 3.36
N MET A 155 -14.71 -1.97 2.82
CA MET A 155 -15.75 -2.81 3.42
C MET A 155 -15.38 -3.28 4.82
N ILE A 156 -14.13 -3.69 5.05
CA ILE A 156 -13.64 -4.06 6.39
C ILE A 156 -13.72 -2.86 7.35
N THR A 157 -13.30 -1.68 6.89
CA THR A 157 -13.36 -0.45 7.68
C THR A 157 -14.80 -0.08 8.05
N GLU A 158 -15.72 -0.22 7.11
CA GLU A 158 -17.16 0.00 7.32
C GLU A 158 -17.79 -0.99 8.30
N ILE A 159 -17.37 -2.25 8.28
CA ILE A 159 -17.78 -3.26 9.27
C ILE A 159 -17.25 -2.90 10.65
N LEU A 160 -16.00 -2.45 10.74
CA LEU A 160 -15.35 -2.07 11.99
C LEU A 160 -16.00 -0.82 12.62
N LEU A 161 -16.44 0.12 11.77
CA LEU A 161 -17.23 1.28 12.18
C LEU A 161 -18.60 0.87 12.74
N ARG A 162 -19.30 -0.06 12.06
CA ARG A 162 -20.60 -0.59 12.53
C ARG A 162 -20.49 -1.41 13.81
N ALA A 163 -19.36 -2.06 14.04
CA ALA A 163 -19.08 -2.78 15.27
C ALA A 163 -18.82 -1.83 16.47
N GLY A 164 -18.82 -0.51 16.27
CA GLY A 164 -18.61 0.50 17.32
C GLY A 164 -17.15 0.63 17.76
N ALA A 165 -16.22 0.08 16.98
CA ALA A 165 -14.79 0.12 17.29
C ALA A 165 -14.12 1.44 16.87
N LEU A 166 -14.72 2.15 15.91
CA LEU A 166 -14.35 3.49 15.45
C LEU A 166 -15.60 4.38 15.49
N GLU A 167 -15.44 5.67 15.79
CA GLU A 167 -16.53 6.63 15.77
C GLU A 167 -16.08 7.90 15.02
N TYR A 168 -16.92 8.39 14.12
CA TYR A 168 -16.65 9.58 13.33
C TYR A 168 -17.37 10.78 13.95
N THR A 169 -16.64 11.89 14.15
CA THR A 169 -17.24 13.13 14.64
C THR A 169 -17.65 13.99 13.44
N ASN A 170 -18.96 14.00 13.14
CA ASN A 170 -19.65 15.01 12.32
C ASN A 170 -19.26 15.19 10.83
N SER A 171 -18.22 14.55 10.29
CA SER A 171 -17.82 14.66 8.87
C SER A 171 -17.85 13.32 8.11
N ASP A 172 -18.88 12.54 8.39
CA ASP A 172 -19.08 11.19 7.88
C ASP A 172 -18.91 11.07 6.36
N PHE A 173 -19.47 12.00 5.60
CA PHE A 173 -19.45 11.91 4.14
C PHE A 173 -18.04 12.12 3.56
N TYR A 174 -17.30 13.10 4.07
CA TYR A 174 -15.97 13.43 3.58
C TYR A 174 -14.98 12.31 3.89
N LEU A 175 -15.01 11.79 5.12
CA LEU A 175 -14.11 10.73 5.51
C LEU A 175 -14.43 9.41 4.77
N LYS A 176 -15.72 9.05 4.64
CA LYS A 176 -16.15 7.86 3.89
C LYS A 176 -15.77 7.92 2.40
N THR A 177 -15.77 9.12 1.81
CA THR A 177 -15.36 9.31 0.40
C THR A 177 -13.85 9.24 0.23
N CYS A 178 -13.07 9.64 1.24
CA CYS A 178 -11.60 9.62 1.18
C CYS A 178 -10.97 8.27 1.49
N VAL A 179 -11.56 7.47 2.39
CA VAL A 179 -11.05 6.13 2.72
C VAL A 179 -10.78 5.27 1.48
N PRO A 180 -11.69 5.11 0.50
CA PRO A 180 -11.41 4.32 -0.69
C PRO A 180 -10.28 4.92 -1.56
N CYS A 181 -10.12 6.24 -1.57
CA CYS A 181 -9.04 6.91 -2.30
C CYS A 181 -7.67 6.70 -1.64
N LEU A 182 -7.60 6.84 -0.31
CA LEU A 182 -6.37 6.63 0.45
C LEU A 182 -5.95 5.16 0.40
N THR A 183 -6.89 4.24 0.55
CA THR A 183 -6.60 2.81 0.42
C THR A 183 -6.15 2.44 -0.99
N PHE A 184 -6.71 3.07 -2.03
CA PHE A 184 -6.29 2.90 -3.41
C PHE A 184 -4.89 3.41 -3.70
N ALA A 185 -4.58 4.66 -3.31
CA ALA A 185 -3.26 5.23 -3.46
C ALA A 185 -2.20 4.44 -2.66
N GLY A 186 -2.55 4.00 -1.45
CA GLY A 186 -1.70 3.14 -0.62
C GLY A 186 -1.42 1.77 -1.24
N ALA A 187 -2.44 1.12 -1.83
CA ALA A 187 -2.27 -0.15 -2.53
C ALA A 187 -1.31 -0.03 -3.73
N ILE A 188 -1.47 1.02 -4.54
CA ILE A 188 -0.57 1.31 -5.67
C ILE A 188 0.88 1.51 -5.21
N LEU A 189 1.09 2.23 -4.09
CA LEU A 189 2.42 2.43 -3.50
C LEU A 189 3.05 1.11 -3.05
N ILE A 190 2.28 0.26 -2.35
CA ILE A 190 2.73 -1.06 -1.89
C ILE A 190 3.13 -1.93 -3.09
N ILE A 191 2.33 -1.93 -4.16
CA ILE A 191 2.63 -2.68 -5.40
C ILE A 191 3.95 -2.21 -6.01
N GLN A 192 4.21 -0.91 -6.07
CA GLN A 192 5.49 -0.39 -6.60
C GLN A 192 6.69 -0.86 -5.77
N ILE A 193 6.55 -0.91 -4.44
CA ILE A 193 7.59 -1.41 -3.54
C ILE A 193 7.76 -2.94 -3.69
N THR A 194 6.67 -3.70 -3.81
CA THR A 194 6.71 -5.14 -4.12
C THR A 194 7.47 -5.39 -5.42
N LYS A 195 7.24 -4.60 -6.48
CA LYS A 195 7.98 -4.69 -7.75
C LYS A 195 9.47 -4.44 -7.54
N LEU A 196 9.83 -3.38 -6.80
CA LEU A 196 11.22 -3.04 -6.51
C LEU A 196 11.93 -4.16 -5.72
N LEU A 197 11.32 -4.64 -4.64
CA LEU A 197 11.93 -5.69 -3.79
C LEU A 197 12.01 -7.04 -4.51
N SER A 198 11.07 -7.34 -5.41
CA SER A 198 11.14 -8.54 -6.25
C SER A 198 12.35 -8.50 -7.18
N ARG A 199 12.67 -7.33 -7.75
CA ARG A 199 13.86 -7.13 -8.60
C ARG A 199 15.15 -7.26 -7.81
N ASP A 200 15.23 -6.61 -6.65
CA ASP A 200 16.41 -6.63 -5.78
C ASP A 200 16.74 -8.05 -5.30
N ASN A 201 15.73 -8.85 -4.97
CA ASN A 201 15.93 -10.27 -4.64
C ASN A 201 16.46 -11.10 -5.83
N GLN A 202 16.05 -10.78 -7.06
CA GLN A 202 16.55 -11.47 -8.26
C GLN A 202 18.02 -11.13 -8.56
N SER A 203 18.44 -9.86 -8.41
CA SER A 203 19.83 -9.44 -8.64
C SER A 203 20.81 -10.03 -7.61
N LEU A 204 20.39 -10.16 -6.35
CA LEU A 204 21.16 -10.83 -5.31
C LEU A 204 21.31 -12.33 -5.60
N THR A 205 20.25 -12.97 -6.11
CA THR A 205 20.28 -14.40 -6.44
C THR A 205 21.24 -14.66 -7.61
N SER A 206 21.20 -13.86 -8.68
CA SER A 206 22.10 -14.04 -9.84
C SER A 206 23.56 -13.82 -9.49
N SER A 207 23.89 -12.79 -8.68
CA SER A 207 25.25 -12.52 -8.22
C SER A 207 25.82 -13.69 -7.42
N SER A 208 25.01 -14.27 -6.52
CA SER A 208 25.42 -15.44 -5.73
C SER A 208 25.63 -16.71 -6.56
N GLN A 209 24.92 -16.87 -7.68
CA GLN A 209 25.10 -18.00 -8.58
C GLN A 209 26.39 -17.88 -9.41
N ILE A 210 26.72 -16.67 -9.88
CA ILE A 210 27.97 -16.40 -10.60
C ILE A 210 29.18 -16.67 -9.69
N GLU A 211 29.12 -16.24 -8.43
CA GLU A 211 30.20 -16.48 -7.46
C GLU A 211 30.37 -17.98 -7.15
N GLN A 212 29.27 -18.74 -7.10
CA GLN A 212 29.31 -20.20 -6.92
C GLN A 212 29.84 -20.95 -8.15
N GLU A 213 29.54 -20.50 -9.37
CA GLU A 213 30.13 -21.09 -10.59
C GLU A 213 31.62 -20.81 -10.68
N HIS A 214 32.06 -19.62 -10.28
CA HIS A 214 33.48 -19.27 -10.29
C HIS A 214 34.29 -20.14 -9.32
N ILE A 215 33.76 -20.43 -8.12
CA ILE A 215 34.37 -21.31 -7.12
C ILE A 215 34.40 -22.78 -7.57
N LYS A 216 33.47 -23.20 -8.44
CA LYS A 216 33.40 -24.58 -8.93
C LYS A 216 34.34 -24.85 -10.12
N ASN A 217 34.83 -23.79 -10.76
CA ASN A 217 35.71 -23.86 -11.93
C ASN A 217 37.20 -23.66 -11.59
N GLU A 218 37.54 -23.43 -10.32
CA GLU A 218 38.90 -23.55 -9.74
C GLU A 218 39.09 -24.91 -9.07
#